data_AF-A0A2V6ZJ24-F1
#
_entry.id   AF-A0A2V6ZJ24-F1
#
_cell.length_a   1.000
_cell.length_b   1.000
_cell.length_c   1.000
_cell.angle_alpha   90.00
_cell.angle_beta   90.00
_cell.angle_gamma   90.00
#
_symmetry.space_group_name_H-M   'P 1'
#
loop_
_entity.id
_entity.type
_entity.pdbx_description
1 polymer ?
#
loop_
_entity_poly.entity_id
_entity_poly.type
_entity_poly.pdbx_seq_one_letter_code
_entity_poly.pdbx_strand_id
1 'polypeptide(L)'
;MAPKRLAFLVFPRLTLLDLIGAYDALRRIASMAIDSGVTHRIIGTDAEIADEAGLTLKPDSVYEDLSGFDFLYVSGGLGTVALMDNKRAIDYLKTWGDERPLASVCSGALFLGRAGYLKDKRAATHHLTADLLRPFCREVVTNRRVVDEGRVVTASGVSSSLDLGLYLVEKYWGADARVRIAAQMEYRGYSPA
;
A
#
# COMPACT_ATOMS: atom_id res chain seq x y z
N MET A 1 -14.87 -11.71 3.24
CA MET A 1 -15.31 -10.67 4.19
C MET A 1 -14.43 -9.45 4.02
N ALA A 2 -14.97 -8.25 4.22
CA ALA A 2 -14.17 -7.02 4.19
C ALA A 2 -13.22 -6.98 5.41
N PRO A 3 -11.96 -6.51 5.26
CA PRO A 3 -11.03 -6.36 6.37
C PRO A 3 -11.53 -5.27 7.34
N LYS A 4 -11.31 -5.46 8.65
CA LYS A 4 -11.74 -4.48 9.67
C LYS A 4 -10.57 -3.68 10.22
N ARG A 5 -9.40 -4.29 10.40
CA ARG A 5 -8.22 -3.65 10.98
C ARG A 5 -7.15 -3.49 9.91
N LEU A 6 -6.90 -2.25 9.49
CA LEU A 6 -5.97 -1.93 8.40
C LEU A 6 -4.62 -1.48 8.97
N ALA A 7 -3.51 -2.05 8.52
CA ALA A 7 -2.17 -1.61 8.82
C ALA A 7 -1.55 -0.89 7.62
N PHE A 8 -0.96 0.29 7.84
CA PHE A 8 -0.18 1.02 6.84
C PHE A 8 1.28 1.04 7.28
N LEU A 9 2.15 0.37 6.53
CA LEU A 9 3.57 0.31 6.81
C LEU A 9 4.32 1.47 6.16
N VAL A 10 5.07 2.21 6.99
CA VAL A 10 5.89 3.36 6.59
C VAL A 10 7.32 3.21 7.10
N PHE A 11 8.25 3.88 6.42
CA PHE A 11 9.69 3.75 6.65
C PHE A 11 10.41 5.03 6.20
N PRO A 12 11.62 5.34 6.71
CA PRO A 12 12.38 6.52 6.30
C PRO A 12 12.55 6.59 4.79
N ARG A 13 12.46 7.80 4.24
CA ARG A 13 12.53 8.10 2.81
C ARG A 13 11.41 7.43 2.01
N LEU A 14 10.23 7.27 2.62
CA LEU A 14 9.02 6.97 1.86
C LEU A 14 8.66 8.14 0.94
N THR A 15 7.91 7.85 -0.11
CA THR A 15 7.15 8.89 -0.83
C THR A 15 5.82 9.09 -0.10
N LEU A 16 5.60 10.23 0.56
CA LEU A 16 4.39 10.43 1.38
C LEU A 16 3.08 10.29 0.60
N LEU A 17 3.06 10.67 -0.68
CA LEU A 17 1.87 10.50 -1.52
C LEU A 17 1.52 9.02 -1.76
N ASP A 18 2.49 8.10 -1.70
CA ASP A 18 2.25 6.66 -1.77
C ASP A 18 1.39 6.19 -0.59
N LEU A 19 1.63 6.72 0.60
CA LEU A 19 0.80 6.50 1.77
C LEU A 19 -0.53 7.24 1.62
N ILE A 20 -0.48 8.56 1.50
CA ILE A 20 -1.64 9.44 1.71
C ILE A 20 -2.74 9.19 0.68
N GLY A 21 -2.40 8.89 -0.57
CA GLY A 21 -3.42 8.66 -1.61
C GLY A 21 -4.35 7.49 -1.30
N ALA A 22 -3.79 6.35 -0.87
CA ALA A 22 -4.61 5.20 -0.49
C ALA A 22 -5.21 5.32 0.92
N TYR A 23 -4.42 5.87 1.86
CA TYR A 23 -4.85 6.11 3.23
C TYR A 23 -6.11 6.98 3.27
N ASP A 24 -6.18 8.06 2.48
CA ASP A 24 -7.32 8.97 2.48
C ASP A 24 -8.62 8.29 2.05
N ALA A 25 -8.59 7.45 1.01
CA ALA A 25 -9.75 6.69 0.58
C ALA A 25 -10.17 5.65 1.63
N LEU A 26 -9.21 4.91 2.19
CA LEU A 26 -9.49 3.82 3.13
C LEU A 26 -9.97 4.33 4.51
N ARG A 27 -9.39 5.41 5.05
CA ARG A 27 -9.85 5.99 6.33
C ARG A 27 -11.31 6.46 6.27
N ARG A 28 -11.80 6.83 5.06
CA ARG A 28 -13.14 7.36 4.85
C ARG A 28 -14.23 6.30 4.96
N ILE A 29 -13.87 5.01 4.90
CA ILE A 29 -14.83 3.92 5.11
C ILE A 29 -15.50 4.06 6.48
N ALA A 30 -14.71 4.30 7.53
CA ALA A 30 -15.22 4.56 8.87
C ALA A 30 -15.83 5.96 8.98
N SER A 31 -15.11 7.00 8.54
CA SER A 31 -15.55 8.40 8.75
C SER A 31 -16.81 8.79 7.96
N MET A 32 -17.17 8.04 6.91
CA MET A 32 -18.39 8.24 6.13
C MET A 32 -19.48 7.20 6.43
N ALA A 33 -19.32 6.43 7.51
CA ALA A 33 -20.24 5.40 7.98
C ALA A 33 -20.60 4.36 6.89
N ILE A 34 -19.64 4.02 6.01
CA ILE A 34 -19.78 2.88 5.10
C ILE A 34 -19.63 1.58 5.90
N ASP A 35 -18.65 1.55 6.80
CA ASP A 35 -18.44 0.48 7.76
C ASP A 35 -17.73 1.06 8.99
N SER A 36 -18.50 1.37 10.03
CA SER A 36 -18.01 1.99 11.26
C SER A 36 -17.12 1.07 12.10
N GLY A 37 -17.07 -0.23 11.79
CA GLY A 37 -16.19 -1.19 12.44
C GLY A 37 -14.76 -1.18 11.89
N VAL A 38 -14.48 -0.42 10.83
CA VAL A 38 -13.13 -0.32 10.25
C VAL A 38 -12.25 0.60 11.09
N THR A 39 -11.06 0.13 11.42
CA THR A 39 -10.00 0.89 12.10
C THR A 39 -8.71 0.81 11.29
N HIS A 40 -7.80 1.75 11.54
CA HIS A 40 -6.48 1.75 10.92
C HIS A 40 -5.38 2.09 11.91
N ARG A 41 -4.15 1.67 11.59
CA ARG A 41 -2.91 2.05 12.28
C ARG A 41 -1.83 2.33 11.25
N ILE A 42 -1.07 3.40 11.46
CA ILE A 42 0.17 3.67 10.72
C ILE A 42 1.33 3.13 11.55
N ILE A 43 2.01 2.12 11.03
CA ILE A 43 3.10 1.43 11.70
C ILE A 43 4.42 1.80 11.01
N GLY A 44 5.35 2.35 11.78
CA GLY A 44 6.67 2.73 11.28
C GLY A 44 7.73 1.65 11.48
N THR A 45 8.81 1.75 10.70
CA THR A 45 10.09 1.11 11.03
C THR A 45 10.92 1.94 12.01
N ASP A 46 10.59 3.22 12.19
CA ASP A 46 11.20 4.15 13.15
C ASP A 46 10.11 5.04 13.78
N ALA A 47 10.44 5.68 14.91
CA ALA A 47 9.49 6.50 15.69
C ALA A 47 9.16 7.86 15.05
N GLU A 48 9.99 8.31 14.11
CA GLU A 48 9.76 9.47 13.27
C GLU A 48 10.25 9.12 11.87
N ILE A 49 9.43 9.43 10.87
CA ILE A 49 9.67 9.09 9.49
C ILE A 49 9.76 10.38 8.68
N ALA A 50 10.91 10.64 8.08
CA ALA A 50 11.09 11.73 7.12
C ALA A 50 11.01 11.20 5.69
N ASP A 51 10.39 11.95 4.78
CA ASP A 51 10.57 11.76 3.35
C ASP A 51 11.93 12.29 2.88
N GLU A 52 12.19 12.28 1.57
CA GLU A 52 13.45 12.77 1.00
C GLU A 52 13.66 14.28 1.07
N ALA A 53 12.57 15.04 1.22
CA ALA A 53 12.58 16.50 1.29
C ALA A 53 12.54 17.02 2.74
N GLY A 54 12.46 16.12 3.73
CA GLY A 54 12.44 16.44 5.15
C GLY A 54 11.04 16.65 5.74
N LEU A 55 9.97 16.39 4.99
CA LEU A 55 8.62 16.36 5.56
C LEU A 55 8.49 15.13 6.47
N THR A 56 8.05 15.35 7.71
CA THR A 56 7.99 14.30 8.72
C THR A 56 6.59 13.81 9.02
N LEU A 57 6.51 12.55 9.41
CA LEU A 57 5.32 11.85 9.88
C LEU A 57 5.72 11.07 11.14
N LYS A 58 4.93 11.21 12.20
CA LYS A 58 5.01 10.36 13.39
C LYS A 58 4.03 9.18 13.23
N PRO A 59 4.50 7.93 13.09
CA PRO A 59 3.61 6.77 13.07
C PRO A 59 2.98 6.53 14.44
N ASP A 60 1.91 5.75 14.47
CA ASP A 60 1.20 5.43 15.71
C ASP A 60 1.94 4.37 16.56
N SER A 61 2.85 3.62 15.95
CA SER A 61 3.69 2.61 16.58
C SER A 61 4.92 2.30 15.71
N VAL A 62 5.84 1.53 16.27
CA VAL A 62 7.05 1.06 15.58
C VAL A 62 7.11 -0.46 15.69
N TYR A 63 7.14 -1.16 14.55
CA TYR A 63 7.17 -2.63 14.49
C TYR A 63 6.08 -3.33 15.35
N GLU A 64 4.85 -2.79 15.38
CA GLU A 64 3.71 -3.41 16.08
C GLU A 64 3.36 -4.78 15.50
N ASP A 65 2.89 -5.71 16.32
CA ASP A 65 2.53 -7.06 15.87
C ASP A 65 1.44 -7.03 14.79
N LEU A 66 1.76 -7.58 13.62
CA LEU A 66 0.87 -7.62 12.47
C LEU A 66 -0.26 -8.67 12.61
N SER A 67 -0.18 -9.60 13.56
CA SER A 67 -1.22 -10.63 13.79
C SER A 67 -2.60 -10.01 14.12
N GLY A 68 -2.60 -8.79 14.69
CA GLY A 68 -3.78 -8.02 15.03
C GLY A 68 -4.48 -7.29 13.87
N PHE A 69 -4.07 -7.50 12.62
CA PHE A 69 -4.62 -6.80 11.46
C PHE A 69 -5.15 -7.74 10.38
N ASP A 70 -6.05 -7.25 9.55
CA ASP A 70 -6.75 -8.03 8.52
C ASP A 70 -6.32 -7.64 7.10
N PHE A 71 -5.73 -6.45 6.94
CA PHE A 71 -5.17 -5.96 5.69
C PHE A 71 -3.87 -5.17 5.94
N LEU A 72 -2.88 -5.35 5.06
CA LEU A 72 -1.61 -4.62 5.10
C LEU A 72 -1.40 -3.79 3.84
N TYR A 73 -1.10 -2.51 4.00
CA TYR A 73 -0.69 -1.62 2.93
C TYR A 73 0.78 -1.23 3.09
N VAL A 74 1.58 -1.41 2.04
CA VAL A 74 3.02 -1.08 2.03
C VAL A 74 3.29 0.06 1.07
N SER A 75 3.77 1.18 1.61
CA SER A 75 4.15 2.37 0.81
C SER A 75 5.43 2.13 0.00
N GLY A 76 5.70 2.99 -0.99
CA GLY A 76 6.98 3.05 -1.69
C GLY A 76 7.83 4.26 -1.29
N GLY A 77 8.82 4.58 -2.10
CA GLY A 77 9.86 5.60 -1.88
C GLY A 77 11.28 5.05 -2.02
N LEU A 78 12.29 5.93 -2.01
CA LEU A 78 13.69 5.50 -2.09
C LEU A 78 14.14 4.65 -0.89
N GLY A 79 13.46 4.78 0.26
CA GLY A 79 13.69 3.94 1.43
C GLY A 79 13.53 2.45 1.16
N THR A 80 12.74 2.06 0.15
CA THR A 80 12.49 0.65 -0.14
C THR A 80 13.74 -0.13 -0.54
N VAL A 81 14.71 0.51 -1.21
CA VAL A 81 15.95 -0.15 -1.59
C VAL A 81 16.72 -0.60 -0.35
N ALA A 82 16.81 0.27 0.67
CA ALA A 82 17.44 -0.08 1.94
C ALA A 82 16.66 -1.16 2.71
N LEU A 83 15.33 -1.19 2.59
CA LEU A 83 14.50 -2.22 3.22
C LEU A 83 14.74 -3.63 2.64
N MET A 84 15.07 -3.75 1.35
CA MET A 84 15.31 -5.06 0.73
C MET A 84 16.51 -5.81 1.32
N ASP A 85 17.47 -5.08 1.89
CA ASP A 85 18.66 -5.61 2.54
C ASP A 85 18.58 -5.57 4.07
N ASN A 86 17.50 -5.00 4.62
CA ASN A 86 17.27 -4.95 6.05
C ASN A 86 16.57 -6.22 6.55
N LYS A 87 17.35 -7.14 7.14
CA LYS A 87 16.85 -8.40 7.68
C LYS A 87 15.68 -8.22 8.66
N ARG A 88 15.76 -7.25 9.57
CA ARG A 88 14.69 -6.98 10.55
C ARG A 88 13.39 -6.58 9.85
N ALA A 89 13.46 -5.70 8.86
CA ALA A 89 12.28 -5.26 8.12
C ALA A 89 11.66 -6.41 7.31
N ILE A 90 12.49 -7.21 6.64
CA ILE A 90 12.03 -8.38 5.88
C ILE A 90 11.38 -9.43 6.79
N ASP A 91 12.02 -9.78 7.90
CA ASP A 91 11.48 -10.75 8.85
C ASP A 91 10.16 -10.24 9.46
N TYR A 92 10.09 -8.95 9.77
CA TYR A 92 8.86 -8.31 10.23
C TYR A 92 7.75 -8.40 9.17
N LEU A 93 8.01 -8.03 7.92
CA LEU A 93 7.02 -8.13 6.85
C LEU A 93 6.57 -9.59 6.61
N LYS A 94 7.45 -10.58 6.82
CA LYS A 94 7.10 -12.00 6.74
C LYS A 94 6.15 -12.48 7.85
N THR A 95 6.06 -11.77 8.98
CA THR A 95 5.06 -12.09 10.03
C THR A 95 3.61 -11.86 9.57
N TRP A 96 3.41 -11.16 8.45
CA TRP A 96 2.09 -11.02 7.84
C TRP A 96 1.49 -12.37 7.40
N GLY A 97 2.33 -13.29 6.92
CA GLY A 97 1.88 -14.57 6.36
C GLY A 97 1.13 -14.44 5.04
N ASP A 98 0.74 -15.58 4.44
CA ASP A 98 0.28 -15.63 3.05
C ASP A 98 -1.26 -15.69 2.89
N GLU A 99 -2.00 -15.77 4.00
CA GLU A 99 -3.44 -15.98 3.99
C GLU A 99 -4.26 -14.68 3.94
N ARG A 100 -3.67 -13.57 4.37
CA ARG A 100 -4.34 -12.28 4.51
C ARG A 100 -3.99 -11.33 3.37
N PRO A 101 -4.95 -10.50 2.93
CA PRO A 101 -4.71 -9.59 1.81
C PRO A 101 -3.70 -8.50 2.14
N LEU A 102 -2.84 -8.18 1.18
CA LEU A 102 -1.93 -7.06 1.25
C LEU A 102 -1.86 -6.29 -0.07
N ALA A 103 -1.50 -5.02 0.01
CA ALA A 103 -1.26 -4.20 -1.16
C ALA A 103 0.01 -3.36 -1.04
N SER A 104 0.55 -2.98 -2.19
CA SER A 104 1.65 -1.99 -2.25
C SER A 104 1.52 -1.07 -3.44
N VAL A 105 2.14 0.09 -3.36
CA VAL A 105 2.27 1.03 -4.47
C VAL A 105 3.75 1.29 -4.76
N CYS A 106 4.05 1.71 -5.98
CA CYS A 106 5.36 2.22 -6.38
C CYS A 106 6.46 1.19 -6.10
N SER A 107 7.59 1.61 -5.53
CA SER A 107 8.69 0.72 -5.14
C SER A 107 8.34 -0.23 -3.99
N GLY A 108 7.22 -0.04 -3.27
CA GLY A 108 6.78 -0.95 -2.20
C GLY A 108 6.62 -2.41 -2.67
N ALA A 109 6.33 -2.62 -3.96
CA ALA A 109 6.30 -3.94 -4.58
C ALA A 109 7.66 -4.66 -4.51
N LEU A 110 8.79 -3.95 -4.53
CA LEU A 110 10.11 -4.54 -4.35
C LEU A 110 10.25 -5.18 -2.95
N PHE A 111 9.73 -4.51 -1.92
CA PHE A 111 9.75 -5.03 -0.56
C PHE A 111 8.87 -6.28 -0.42
N LEU A 112 7.68 -6.26 -1.03
CA LEU A 112 6.81 -7.45 -1.10
C LEU A 112 7.49 -8.61 -1.84
N GLY A 113 8.11 -8.30 -2.98
CA GLY A 113 8.81 -9.28 -3.81
C GLY A 113 9.97 -9.93 -3.06
N ARG A 114 10.80 -9.11 -2.39
CA ARG A 114 11.91 -9.58 -1.56
C ARG A 114 11.46 -10.46 -0.40
N ALA A 115 10.31 -10.16 0.19
CA ALA A 115 9.71 -10.98 1.24
C ALA A 115 9.05 -12.28 0.72
N GLY A 116 8.86 -12.40 -0.59
CA GLY A 116 8.35 -13.62 -1.26
C GLY A 116 6.88 -13.54 -1.71
N TYR A 117 6.16 -12.46 -1.39
CA TYR A 117 4.72 -12.35 -1.66
C TYR A 117 4.35 -12.27 -3.14
N LEU A 118 5.31 -11.92 -4.00
CA LEU A 118 5.10 -11.78 -5.44
C LEU A 118 5.54 -13.00 -6.26
N LYS A 119 6.03 -14.06 -5.60
CA LYS A 119 6.44 -15.29 -6.28
C LYS A 119 5.29 -15.83 -7.14
N ASP A 120 5.59 -16.10 -8.42
CA ASP A 120 4.66 -16.59 -9.43
C ASP A 120 3.46 -15.67 -9.75
N LYS A 121 3.48 -14.41 -9.31
CA LYS A 121 2.42 -13.41 -9.54
C LYS A 121 2.81 -12.36 -10.57
N ARG A 122 1.81 -11.74 -11.20
CA ARG A 122 2.01 -10.45 -11.87
C ARG A 122 2.08 -9.32 -10.84
N ALA A 123 2.86 -8.28 -11.12
CA ALA A 123 2.92 -7.12 -10.25
C ALA A 123 3.17 -5.82 -11.04
N ALA A 124 2.59 -4.73 -10.56
CA ALA A 124 2.95 -3.37 -10.96
C ALA A 124 3.92 -2.75 -9.95
N THR A 125 4.70 -1.78 -10.41
CA THR A 125 5.61 -0.96 -9.59
C THR A 125 5.86 0.38 -10.29
N HIS A 126 6.69 1.24 -9.71
CA HIS A 126 7.15 2.43 -10.40
C HIS A 126 7.96 2.04 -11.65
N HIS A 127 7.80 2.77 -12.75
CA HIS A 127 8.45 2.44 -14.02
C HIS A 127 9.99 2.35 -13.90
N LEU A 128 10.60 3.23 -13.09
CA LEU A 128 12.05 3.21 -12.82
C LEU A 128 12.51 2.00 -11.98
N THR A 129 11.61 1.31 -11.29
CA THR A 129 11.92 0.13 -10.47
C THR A 129 11.46 -1.18 -11.10
N ALA A 130 10.94 -1.15 -12.33
CA ALA A 130 10.42 -2.31 -13.03
C ALA A 130 11.46 -3.42 -13.17
N ASP A 131 12.68 -3.09 -13.62
CA ASP A 131 13.73 -4.09 -13.83
C ASP A 131 14.23 -4.71 -12.51
N LEU A 132 14.23 -3.92 -11.43
CA LEU A 132 14.57 -4.41 -10.08
C LEU A 132 13.52 -5.38 -9.53
N LEU A 133 12.27 -5.30 -9.99
CA LEU A 133 11.19 -6.18 -9.53
C LEU A 133 11.16 -7.53 -10.25
N ARG A 134 11.65 -7.59 -11.49
CA ARG A 134 11.61 -8.81 -12.34
C ARG A 134 12.09 -10.08 -11.64
N PRO A 135 13.16 -10.08 -10.82
CA PRO A 135 13.62 -11.30 -10.15
C PRO A 135 12.65 -11.86 -9.10
N PHE A 136 11.65 -11.09 -8.67
CA PHE A 136 10.78 -11.42 -7.54
C PHE A 136 9.34 -11.75 -7.93
N CYS A 137 9.00 -11.73 -9.23
CA CYS A 137 7.64 -11.96 -9.72
C CYS A 137 7.64 -12.69 -11.07
N ARG A 138 6.47 -13.20 -11.48
CA ARG A 138 6.29 -13.86 -12.80
C ARG A 138 6.42 -12.85 -13.94
N GLU A 139 5.84 -11.67 -13.77
CA GLU A 139 5.76 -10.65 -14.81
C GLU A 139 5.53 -9.28 -14.18
N VAL A 140 6.31 -8.28 -14.64
CA VAL A 140 6.11 -6.88 -14.29
C VAL A 140 5.18 -6.24 -15.32
N VAL A 141 4.01 -5.79 -14.86
CA VAL A 141 2.98 -5.17 -15.71
C VAL A 141 3.14 -3.66 -15.68
N THR A 142 3.45 -3.06 -16.84
CA THR A 142 3.75 -1.62 -16.95
C THR A 142 2.64 -0.79 -17.60
N ASN A 143 1.65 -1.44 -18.23
CA ASN A 143 0.55 -0.79 -18.94
C ASN A 143 -0.74 -0.68 -18.10
N ARG A 144 -0.68 -0.97 -16.80
CA ARG A 144 -1.82 -0.86 -15.87
C ARG A 144 -1.40 -0.11 -14.62
N ARG A 145 -2.32 0.67 -14.05
CA ARG A 145 -2.11 1.38 -12.79
C ARG A 145 -2.26 0.47 -11.57
N VAL A 146 -3.17 -0.50 -11.64
CA VAL A 146 -3.41 -1.48 -10.57
C VAL A 146 -3.40 -2.89 -11.18
N VAL A 147 -2.76 -3.81 -10.46
CA VAL A 147 -2.67 -5.24 -10.79
C VAL A 147 -3.12 -6.03 -9.56
N ASP A 148 -4.14 -6.85 -9.75
CA ASP A 148 -4.74 -7.66 -8.70
C ASP A 148 -4.52 -9.15 -8.98
N GLU A 149 -3.82 -9.84 -8.07
CA GLU A 149 -3.57 -11.28 -8.08
C GLU A 149 -4.22 -11.94 -6.85
N GLY A 150 -5.45 -11.53 -6.53
CA GLY A 150 -6.27 -12.08 -5.46
C GLY A 150 -5.95 -11.47 -4.10
N ARG A 151 -5.05 -12.11 -3.34
CA ARG A 151 -4.62 -11.62 -2.01
C ARG A 151 -3.58 -10.51 -2.10
N VAL A 152 -2.91 -10.37 -3.23
CA VAL A 152 -1.87 -9.35 -3.42
C VAL A 152 -2.31 -8.38 -4.49
N VAL A 153 -2.37 -7.10 -4.15
CA VAL A 153 -2.70 -6.02 -5.10
C VAL A 153 -1.53 -5.06 -5.16
N THR A 154 -1.03 -4.78 -6.35
CA THR A 154 0.08 -3.85 -6.55
C THR A 154 -0.33 -2.72 -7.47
N ALA A 155 0.20 -1.51 -7.23
CA ALA A 155 -0.03 -0.36 -8.09
C ALA A 155 1.28 0.27 -8.56
N SER A 156 1.18 1.05 -9.64
CA SER A 156 2.31 1.68 -10.29
C SER A 156 2.88 2.86 -9.49
N GLY A 157 3.39 3.91 -10.14
CA GLY A 157 4.07 5.01 -9.45
C GLY A 157 3.13 5.97 -8.72
N VAL A 158 3.55 6.43 -7.55
CA VAL A 158 3.16 7.68 -6.90
C VAL A 158 1.65 7.96 -6.85
N SER A 159 1.11 8.68 -7.84
CA SER A 159 -0.31 9.07 -7.88
C SER A 159 -1.28 7.89 -8.02
N SER A 160 -0.77 6.71 -8.43
CA SER A 160 -1.58 5.48 -8.46
C SER A 160 -2.02 5.02 -7.07
N SER A 161 -1.48 5.58 -5.99
CA SER A 161 -1.98 5.34 -4.63
C SER A 161 -3.44 5.77 -4.47
N LEU A 162 -3.88 6.84 -5.15
CA LEU A 162 -5.28 7.30 -5.15
C LEU A 162 -6.20 6.27 -5.80
N ASP A 163 -5.81 5.78 -6.98
CA ASP A 163 -6.55 4.75 -7.70
C ASP A 163 -6.55 3.42 -6.95
N LEU A 164 -5.42 3.04 -6.36
CA LEU A 164 -5.31 1.84 -5.54
C LEU A 164 -6.23 1.93 -4.32
N GLY A 165 -6.28 3.07 -3.64
CA GLY A 165 -7.19 3.29 -2.52
C GLY A 165 -8.65 3.07 -2.91
N LEU A 166 -9.10 3.71 -4.00
CA LEU A 166 -10.47 3.54 -4.51
C LEU A 166 -10.74 2.13 -5.02
N TYR A 167 -9.77 1.49 -5.67
CA TYR A 167 -9.86 0.10 -6.10
C TYR A 167 -10.06 -0.85 -4.92
N LEU A 168 -9.30 -0.67 -3.83
CA LEU A 168 -9.42 -1.47 -2.61
C LEU A 168 -10.77 -1.21 -1.91
N VAL A 169 -11.25 0.04 -1.91
CA VAL A 169 -12.60 0.37 -1.43
C VAL A 169 -13.66 -0.43 -2.21
N GLU A 170 -13.60 -0.40 -3.53
CA GLU A 170 -14.54 -1.13 -4.38
C GLU A 170 -14.47 -2.64 -4.16
N LYS A 171 -13.24 -3.17 -4.10
CA LYS A 171 -12.99 -4.61 -3.94
C LYS A 171 -13.61 -5.19 -2.67
N TYR A 172 -13.56 -4.45 -1.55
CA TYR A 172 -13.98 -4.97 -0.25
C TYR A 172 -15.31 -4.42 0.26
N TRP A 173 -15.71 -3.20 -0.12
CA TRP A 173 -16.95 -2.55 0.33
C TRP A 173 -17.91 -2.19 -0.82
N GLY A 174 -17.57 -2.54 -2.06
CA GLY A 174 -18.45 -2.43 -3.22
C GLY A 174 -18.39 -1.09 -3.96
N ALA A 175 -18.96 -1.08 -5.16
CA ALA A 175 -18.91 0.05 -6.08
C ALA A 175 -19.56 1.32 -5.50
N ASP A 176 -20.64 1.19 -4.73
CA ASP A 176 -21.34 2.32 -4.13
C ASP A 176 -20.46 3.06 -3.10
N ALA A 177 -19.72 2.32 -2.27
CA ALA A 177 -18.76 2.88 -1.33
C ALA A 177 -17.68 3.67 -2.06
N ARG A 178 -17.12 3.09 -3.13
CA ARG A 178 -16.13 3.75 -3.99
C ARG A 178 -16.68 5.03 -4.61
N VAL A 179 -17.88 5.01 -5.19
CA VAL A 179 -18.51 6.20 -5.80
C VAL A 179 -18.67 7.32 -4.77
N ARG A 180 -19.20 6.99 -3.58
CA ARG A 180 -19.39 7.98 -2.50
C ARG A 180 -18.07 8.58 -2.03
N ILE A 181 -17.06 7.74 -1.79
CA ILE A 181 -15.74 8.20 -1.34
C ILE A 181 -15.06 9.03 -2.44
N ALA A 182 -15.05 8.57 -3.68
CA ALA A 182 -14.47 9.30 -4.80
C ALA A 182 -15.14 10.68 -5.00
N ALA A 183 -16.47 10.75 -4.89
CA ALA A 183 -17.21 12.00 -4.96
C ALA A 183 -16.82 12.97 -3.84
N GLN A 184 -16.68 12.47 -2.61
CA GLN A 184 -16.27 13.29 -1.47
C GLN A 184 -14.81 13.76 -1.59
N MET A 185 -13.92 12.93 -2.15
CA MET A 185 -12.54 13.31 -2.45
C MET A 185 -12.43 14.28 -3.63
N GLU A 186 -13.54 14.54 -4.34
CA GLU A 186 -13.58 15.23 -5.63
C GLU A 186 -12.61 14.61 -6.66
N TYR A 187 -12.34 13.31 -6.52
CA TYR A 187 -11.36 12.63 -7.36
C TYR A 187 -11.98 12.25 -8.70
N ARG A 188 -11.71 13.09 -9.71
CA ARG A 188 -12.17 12.90 -11.10
C ARG A 188 -11.11 12.27 -12.02
N GLY A 189 -10.03 11.71 -11.46
CA GLY A 189 -8.97 11.03 -12.20
C GLY A 189 -7.98 11.93 -12.96
N TYR A 190 -8.07 13.25 -12.80
CA TYR A 190 -7.43 14.28 -13.65
C TYR A 190 -7.64 14.02 -15.15
N SER A 191 -8.59 14.76 -15.74
CA SER A 191 -8.73 14.89 -17.19
C SER A 191 -8.23 16.26 -17.60
N PRO A 192 -7.18 16.37 -18.43
CA PRO A 192 -6.64 17.64 -18.93
C PRO A 192 -7.50 18.25 -20.05
N ALA A 193 -8.83 18.09 -19.98
CA ALA A 193 -9.73 18.67 -20.99
C ALA A 193 -9.52 20.19 -21.08
#